data_AF-A0A3M0MAM7-F1
#
_entry.id   AF-A0A3M0MAM7-F1
#
_cell.length_a   1.000
_cell.length_b   1.000
_cell.length_c   1.000
_cell.angle_alpha   90.00
_cell.angle_beta   90.00
_cell.angle_gamma   90.00
#
_symmetry.space_group_name_H-M   'P 1'
#
loop_
_entity.id
_entity.type
_entity.pdbx_description
1 polymer ?
#
loop_
_entity_poly.entity_id
_entity_poly.type
_entity_poly.pdbx_seq_one_letter_code
_entity_poly.pdbx_strand_id
1 'polypeptide(L)'
;MRHVTTMVLAAGILSAGLPVAGFAQDAVIRIEAKRGEAAANEAAEGWRRKFDDVVTFPLSGGWIGIALGPLSPEEAEARLAELRAAGEVPVDSFVAEPGRNVELTPVAATPSDNAEPMQDGGAAATDPENLQVNPVTAGGQADGSEAVAEPAAAAAGTYIRLQSLRTQAEAEEALAEWHGNFPDAGLWHLPGGWYGVALGPLEEDTALAWLAAFKQADLMPGDAFTSDAAEMGEAVTPGEAPDLPAPGEPQEMPPMDEVQKALRWAGLYEGDIDGKAGPQTRAAINAEITGQRLSPDPGTAMRKLIERRAAWRDELGLTALEDEHTGLSLTAPMDKLQFDRTERALSIYAPKNDSGAALILFSQPGGQQELLDLSGLVTALGWVPQPKRMIEKGHVLLTGKNADHHGRAEGWVRDGRAEGFVLIWPAKDTENQTRLAAEMSDSFARHAPARNDLANTPEHDDAQLESVTGQP
;
A
#
# COMPACT_ATOMS: atom_id res chain seq x y z
N MET A 1 -58.59 44.53 45.90
CA MET A 1 -58.50 45.98 45.60
C MET A 1 -57.30 46.15 44.66
N ARG A 2 -57.43 46.18 43.33
CA ARG A 2 -57.91 47.29 42.47
C ARG A 2 -57.33 48.66 42.88
N HIS A 3 -56.32 49.14 42.15
CA HIS A 3 -56.30 50.34 41.27
C HIS A 3 -54.81 50.74 41.03
N VAL A 4 -54.22 50.90 39.83
CA VAL A 4 -54.43 51.72 38.61
C VAL A 4 -53.09 52.45 38.33
N THR A 5 -52.51 52.16 37.16
CA THR A 5 -51.79 52.99 36.15
C THR A 5 -51.26 54.39 36.52
N THR A 6 -49.99 54.70 36.15
CA THR A 6 -49.55 55.79 35.20
C THR A 6 -48.01 55.92 35.09
N MET A 7 -47.45 55.47 33.95
CA MET A 7 -46.54 56.13 32.98
C MET A 7 -45.59 57.28 33.41
N VAL A 8 -44.30 57.24 33.01
CA VAL A 8 -43.57 58.23 32.13
C VAL A 8 -42.02 58.16 32.23
N LEU A 9 -41.36 58.17 31.05
CA LEU A 9 -39.95 58.52 30.65
C LEU A 9 -38.76 57.77 31.27
N ALA A 10 -37.92 56.98 30.56
CA ALA A 10 -37.16 57.19 29.32
C ALA A 10 -36.01 58.24 29.41
N ALA A 11 -34.78 57.74 29.63
CA ALA A 11 -33.53 58.35 29.20
C ALA A 11 -32.47 57.24 29.04
N GLY A 12 -32.33 56.73 27.81
CA GLY A 12 -31.26 55.82 27.43
C GLY A 12 -30.02 56.61 27.01
N ILE A 13 -28.86 56.25 27.56
CA ILE A 13 -27.56 56.69 27.06
C ILE A 13 -27.18 55.75 25.93
N LEU A 14 -27.18 56.33 24.73
CA LEU A 14 -26.82 55.73 23.46
C LEU A 14 -25.28 55.69 23.34
N SER A 15 -24.68 54.54 23.65
CA SER A 15 -23.29 54.26 23.27
C SER A 15 -23.28 53.86 21.79
N ALA A 16 -23.04 54.83 20.91
CA ALA A 16 -22.85 54.57 19.49
C ALA A 16 -21.55 53.78 19.29
N GLY A 17 -21.68 52.49 18.94
CA GLY A 17 -20.59 51.70 18.39
C GLY A 17 -20.23 52.22 17.00
N LEU A 18 -18.97 52.58 16.79
CA LEU A 18 -18.41 52.73 15.46
C LEU A 18 -18.37 51.34 14.80
N PRO A 19 -18.91 51.16 13.58
CA PRO A 19 -18.67 49.94 12.83
C PRO A 19 -17.19 49.90 12.45
N VAL A 20 -16.46 48.92 12.99
CA VAL A 20 -15.15 48.54 12.44
C VAL A 20 -15.43 47.92 11.08
N ALA A 21 -15.03 48.59 10.01
CA ALA A 21 -15.00 47.99 8.68
C ALA A 21 -14.02 46.80 8.75
N GLY A 22 -14.54 45.58 8.61
CA GLY A 22 -13.71 44.40 8.42
C GLY A 22 -12.93 44.56 7.12
N PHE A 23 -11.61 44.40 7.17
CA PHE A 23 -10.79 44.30 5.98
C PHE A 23 -11.11 42.95 5.30
N ALA A 24 -11.97 42.96 4.29
CA ALA A 24 -12.18 41.80 3.44
C ALA A 24 -10.85 41.47 2.72
N GLN A 25 -10.43 40.22 2.78
CA GLN A 25 -9.25 39.73 2.06
C GLN A 25 -9.71 39.28 0.67
N ASP A 26 -9.01 39.67 -0.38
CA ASP A 26 -9.34 39.23 -1.73
C ASP A 26 -9.01 37.74 -1.88
N ALA A 27 -10.03 36.94 -2.18
CA ALA A 27 -9.95 35.51 -2.45
C ALA A 27 -10.26 35.23 -3.94
N VAL A 28 -9.85 34.06 -4.40
CA VAL A 28 -10.15 33.56 -5.74
C VAL A 28 -10.58 32.10 -5.67
N ILE A 29 -11.44 31.66 -6.59
CA ILE A 29 -11.75 30.24 -6.75
C ILE A 29 -10.73 29.66 -7.73
N ARG A 30 -9.71 28.95 -7.24
CA ARG A 30 -8.70 28.33 -8.10
C ARG A 30 -9.28 27.08 -8.74
N ILE A 31 -9.31 27.06 -10.07
CA ILE A 31 -9.92 25.99 -10.87
C ILE A 31 -8.84 25.06 -11.43
N GLU A 32 -7.71 25.62 -11.86
CA GLU A 32 -6.65 24.87 -12.52
C GLU A 32 -5.28 25.53 -12.29
N ALA A 33 -4.20 24.77 -12.48
CA ALA A 33 -2.84 25.31 -12.53
C ALA A 33 -2.08 24.66 -13.69
N LYS A 34 -1.29 25.46 -14.41
CA LYS A 34 -0.46 25.00 -15.53
C LYS A 34 0.98 25.43 -15.37
N ARG A 35 1.92 24.63 -15.86
CA ARG A 35 3.34 24.96 -15.89
C ARG A 35 3.67 25.72 -17.18
N GLY A 36 4.28 26.90 -17.03
CA GLY A 36 4.63 27.78 -18.15
C GLY A 36 3.48 28.62 -18.68
N GLU A 37 3.81 29.82 -19.17
CA GLU A 37 2.85 30.85 -19.60
C GLU A 37 1.96 30.41 -20.77
N ALA A 38 2.51 29.71 -21.77
CA ALA A 38 1.75 29.31 -22.95
C ALA A 38 0.58 28.36 -22.59
N ALA A 39 0.83 27.35 -21.75
CA ALA A 39 -0.18 26.40 -21.33
C ALA A 39 -1.20 27.03 -20.36
N ALA A 40 -0.75 27.94 -19.49
CA ALA A 40 -1.64 28.68 -18.60
C ALA A 40 -2.59 29.60 -19.37
N ASN A 41 -2.09 30.31 -20.38
CA ASN A 41 -2.89 31.20 -21.21
C ASN A 41 -3.94 30.43 -22.02
N GLU A 42 -3.57 29.29 -22.63
CA GLU A 42 -4.51 28.44 -23.37
C GLU A 42 -5.65 27.93 -22.47
N ALA A 43 -5.31 27.45 -21.27
CA ALA A 43 -6.29 26.97 -20.31
C ALA A 43 -7.18 28.12 -19.78
N ALA A 44 -6.60 29.28 -19.48
CA ALA A 44 -7.34 30.45 -19.01
C ALA A 44 -8.30 31.00 -20.09
N GLU A 45 -7.91 31.01 -21.36
CA GLU A 45 -8.81 31.31 -22.48
C GLU A 45 -9.94 30.29 -22.61
N GLY A 46 -9.66 29.02 -22.32
CA GLY A 46 -10.65 27.95 -22.24
C GLY A 46 -11.76 28.27 -21.23
N TRP A 47 -11.36 28.60 -20.00
CA TRP A 47 -12.27 28.97 -18.92
C TRP A 47 -13.00 30.28 -19.18
N ARG A 48 -12.37 31.24 -19.87
CA ARG A 48 -12.98 32.53 -20.22
C ARG A 48 -14.17 32.42 -21.17
N ARG A 49 -14.30 31.31 -21.91
CA ARG A 49 -15.51 31.05 -22.72
C ARG A 49 -16.75 30.79 -21.87
N LYS A 50 -16.55 30.45 -20.59
CA LYS A 50 -17.61 30.07 -19.65
C LYS A 50 -17.79 31.08 -18.52
N PHE A 51 -16.71 31.74 -18.09
CA PHE A 51 -16.73 32.70 -16.99
C PHE A 51 -16.06 34.01 -17.40
N ASP A 52 -16.67 35.13 -17.06
CA ASP A 52 -16.19 36.46 -17.47
C ASP A 52 -15.07 37.00 -16.56
N ASP A 53 -14.88 36.41 -15.38
CA ASP A 53 -13.99 36.88 -14.31
C ASP A 53 -12.78 35.97 -14.08
N VAL A 54 -12.24 35.40 -15.16
CA VAL A 54 -11.03 34.56 -15.11
C VAL A 54 -9.79 35.43 -14.91
N VAL A 55 -9.02 35.10 -13.88
CA VAL A 55 -7.72 35.68 -13.55
C VAL A 55 -6.63 34.62 -13.54
N THR A 56 -5.42 35.02 -13.86
CA THR A 56 -4.22 34.21 -13.69
C THR A 56 -3.27 34.85 -12.69
N PHE A 57 -2.54 34.04 -11.93
CA PHE A 57 -1.53 34.54 -10.99
C PHE A 57 -0.36 33.57 -10.85
N PRO A 58 0.86 34.08 -10.60
CA PRO A 58 2.04 33.23 -10.47
C PRO A 58 1.96 32.37 -9.20
N LEU A 59 2.36 31.12 -9.33
CA LEU A 59 2.61 30.17 -8.26
C LEU A 59 4.11 29.82 -8.23
N SER A 60 4.56 29.19 -7.15
CA SER A 60 5.93 28.70 -7.02
C SER A 60 6.28 27.67 -8.11
N GLY A 61 7.56 27.56 -8.47
CA GLY A 61 8.05 26.53 -9.40
C GLY A 61 7.67 26.75 -10.88
N GLY A 62 7.31 27.97 -11.28
CA GLY A 62 6.93 28.30 -12.67
C GLY A 62 5.53 27.82 -13.06
N TRP A 63 4.70 27.51 -12.06
CA TRP A 63 3.28 27.25 -12.23
C TRP A 63 2.49 28.56 -12.22
N ILE A 64 1.36 28.58 -12.92
CA ILE A 64 0.44 29.71 -12.98
C ILE A 64 -0.94 29.18 -12.63
N GLY A 65 -1.54 29.76 -11.60
CA GLY A 65 -2.90 29.45 -11.16
C GLY A 65 -3.91 30.16 -12.07
N ILE A 66 -5.00 29.47 -12.38
CA ILE A 66 -6.14 29.97 -13.14
C ILE A 66 -7.34 29.93 -12.20
N ALA A 67 -7.98 31.08 -11.99
CA ALA A 67 -9.00 31.23 -10.97
C ALA A 67 -10.11 32.19 -11.38
N LEU A 68 -11.21 32.19 -10.62
CA LEU A 68 -12.29 33.17 -10.73
C LEU A 68 -12.18 34.19 -9.59
N GLY A 69 -12.23 35.48 -9.93
CA GLY A 69 -12.23 36.57 -8.94
C GLY A 69 -11.56 37.84 -9.45
N PRO A 70 -11.22 38.78 -8.55
CA PRO A 70 -11.25 38.68 -7.08
C PRO A 70 -12.68 38.66 -6.49
N LEU A 71 -12.86 37.94 -5.38
CA LEU A 71 -14.09 37.82 -4.59
C LEU A 71 -13.76 37.98 -3.10
N SER A 72 -14.73 38.28 -2.24
CA SER A 72 -14.51 38.05 -0.80
C SER A 72 -14.48 36.54 -0.48
N PRO A 73 -13.92 36.10 0.65
CA PRO A 73 -13.81 34.68 0.97
C PRO A 73 -15.19 34.01 1.11
N GLU A 74 -16.14 34.72 1.73
CA GLU A 74 -17.52 34.27 1.90
C GLU A 74 -18.24 34.13 0.53
N GLU A 75 -18.02 35.07 -0.39
CA GLU A 75 -18.57 35.00 -1.75
C GLU A 75 -17.91 33.88 -2.57
N ALA A 76 -16.61 33.67 -2.42
CA ALA A 76 -15.87 32.62 -3.10
C ALA A 76 -16.34 31.22 -2.66
N GLU A 77 -16.58 31.00 -1.37
CA GLU A 77 -17.11 29.74 -0.83
C GLU A 77 -18.53 29.47 -1.32
N ALA A 78 -19.42 30.46 -1.23
CA ALA A 78 -20.80 30.35 -1.69
C ALA A 78 -20.86 30.04 -3.20
N ARG A 79 -20.10 30.79 -4.00
CA ARG A 79 -20.04 30.60 -5.45
C ARG A 79 -19.39 29.28 -5.84
N LEU A 80 -18.36 28.82 -5.14
CA LEU A 80 -17.76 27.50 -5.38
C LEU A 80 -18.77 26.36 -5.11
N ALA A 81 -19.57 26.47 -4.05
CA ALA A 81 -20.60 25.47 -3.74
C ALA A 81 -21.66 25.38 -4.85
N GLU A 82 -22.11 26.52 -5.38
CA GLU A 82 -23.04 26.59 -6.50
C GLU A 82 -22.44 26.00 -7.79
N LEU A 83 -21.23 26.41 -8.16
CA LEU A 83 -20.54 25.93 -9.36
C LEU A 83 -20.26 24.43 -9.31
N ARG A 84 -19.90 23.88 -8.14
CA ARG A 84 -19.72 22.44 -7.95
C ARG A 84 -21.04 21.68 -8.03
N ALA A 85 -22.12 22.19 -7.43
CA ALA A 85 -23.44 21.57 -7.50
C ALA A 85 -23.98 21.54 -8.94
N ALA A 86 -23.65 22.54 -9.76
CA ALA A 86 -23.97 22.60 -11.18
C ALA A 86 -22.99 21.79 -12.08
N GLY A 87 -21.93 21.22 -11.52
CA GLY A 87 -20.88 20.51 -12.27
C GLY A 87 -20.10 21.42 -13.23
N GLU A 88 -20.06 22.71 -12.94
CA GLU A 88 -19.52 23.72 -13.85
C GLU A 88 -18.02 23.95 -13.72
N VAL A 89 -17.44 23.56 -12.58
CA VAL A 89 -16.00 23.58 -12.29
C VAL A 89 -15.55 22.19 -11.83
N PRO A 90 -14.26 21.84 -11.98
CA PRO A 90 -13.71 20.60 -11.46
C PRO A 90 -13.94 20.44 -9.95
N VAL A 91 -14.14 19.19 -9.50
CA VAL A 91 -14.45 18.87 -8.10
C VAL A 91 -13.33 19.30 -7.14
N ASP A 92 -12.10 19.37 -7.64
CA ASP A 92 -10.88 19.78 -6.96
C ASP A 92 -10.64 21.30 -6.95
N SER A 93 -11.53 22.10 -7.53
CA SER A 93 -11.44 23.58 -7.46
C SER A 93 -11.61 24.06 -6.02
N PHE A 94 -10.82 25.00 -5.51
CA PHE A 94 -10.93 25.45 -4.11
C PHE A 94 -10.72 26.97 -3.95
N VAL A 95 -11.16 27.53 -2.83
CA VAL A 95 -10.95 28.95 -2.52
C VAL A 95 -9.52 29.15 -2.06
N ALA A 96 -8.79 30.00 -2.76
CA ALA A 96 -7.42 30.37 -2.47
C ALA A 96 -7.34 31.87 -2.13
N GLU A 97 -6.44 32.22 -1.21
CA GLU A 97 -6.10 33.60 -0.89
C GLU A 97 -4.68 33.87 -1.43
N PRO A 98 -4.55 34.28 -2.71
CA PRO A 98 -3.26 34.69 -3.27
C PRO A 98 -2.84 35.92 -2.49
N GLY A 99 -1.89 35.75 -1.57
CA GLY A 99 -1.55 36.75 -0.55
C GLY A 99 -1.35 38.15 -1.14
N ARG A 100 -1.55 39.21 -0.34
CA ARG A 100 -1.71 40.62 -0.78
C ARG A 100 -0.69 41.18 -1.78
N ASN A 101 0.45 40.53 -1.98
CA ASN A 101 1.50 40.93 -2.91
C ASN A 101 1.47 40.15 -4.24
N VAL A 102 0.50 39.26 -4.44
CA VAL A 102 0.33 38.47 -5.67
C VAL A 102 -0.55 39.24 -6.63
N GLU A 103 0.00 39.59 -7.79
CA GLU A 103 -0.75 40.28 -8.84
C GLU A 103 -1.69 39.31 -9.56
N LEU A 104 -3.00 39.60 -9.51
CA LEU A 104 -4.00 38.91 -10.31
C LEU A 104 -4.06 39.58 -11.68
N THR A 105 -3.69 38.85 -12.73
CA THR A 105 -3.80 39.33 -14.11
C THR A 105 -5.15 38.92 -14.70
N PRO A 106 -6.07 39.85 -15.02
CA PRO A 106 -7.29 39.51 -15.71
C PRO A 106 -6.99 39.04 -17.12
N VAL A 107 -7.65 37.96 -17.55
CA VAL A 107 -7.51 37.46 -18.92
C VAL A 107 -8.34 38.35 -19.84
N ALA A 108 -7.72 39.38 -20.41
CA ALA A 108 -8.41 40.36 -21.24
C ALA A 108 -9.08 39.72 -22.47
N ALA A 109 -10.27 40.21 -22.82
CA ALA A 109 -10.87 39.92 -24.12
C ALA A 109 -10.13 40.73 -25.19
N THR A 110 -9.27 40.09 -25.98
CA THR A 110 -8.72 40.74 -27.19
C THR A 110 -9.80 40.78 -28.27
N PRO A 111 -10.19 41.95 -28.77
CA PRO A 111 -10.81 42.08 -30.08
C PRO A 111 -9.74 41.83 -31.14
N SER A 112 -10.12 41.19 -32.24
CA SER A 112 -9.25 40.92 -33.39
C SER A 112 -8.61 42.18 -33.99
N ASP A 113 -7.43 41.94 -34.58
CA ASP A 113 -6.83 42.63 -35.73
C ASP A 113 -5.96 43.89 -35.47
N ASN A 114 -4.64 43.76 -35.66
CA ASN A 114 -3.86 44.34 -36.78
C ASN A 114 -2.36 44.55 -36.42
N ALA A 115 -1.52 44.59 -37.46
CA ALA A 115 -0.06 44.44 -37.47
C ALA A 115 0.81 45.71 -37.19
N GLU A 116 2.00 45.46 -36.62
CA GLU A 116 3.37 46.04 -36.84
C GLU A 116 3.67 47.57 -36.74
N PRO A 117 4.95 48.05 -36.64
CA PRO A 117 6.17 47.57 -35.91
C PRO A 117 7.04 48.74 -35.30
N MET A 118 8.31 48.42 -34.88
CA MET A 118 9.54 49.26 -34.64
C MET A 118 10.06 49.27 -33.17
N GLN A 119 11.22 48.64 -32.84
CA GLN A 119 12.64 49.11 -32.90
C GLN A 119 13.00 50.17 -31.81
N ASP A 120 14.15 50.25 -31.14
CA ASP A 120 15.48 49.58 -31.14
C ASP A 120 16.28 50.10 -29.91
N GLY A 121 17.36 49.40 -29.53
CA GLY A 121 18.51 49.91 -28.75
C GLY A 121 18.53 49.51 -27.27
N GLY A 122 19.56 48.89 -26.70
CA GLY A 122 20.89 48.53 -27.18
C GLY A 122 21.83 48.40 -25.96
N ALA A 123 22.62 47.31 -25.96
CA ALA A 123 23.92 47.10 -25.30
C ALA A 123 24.15 47.47 -23.81
N ALA A 124 24.58 46.50 -23.01
CA ALA A 124 26.02 46.22 -22.79
C ALA A 124 26.24 45.16 -21.68
N ALA A 125 27.21 44.28 -21.93
CA ALA A 125 27.74 43.29 -21.02
C ALA A 125 28.84 43.87 -20.11
N THR A 126 29.02 43.27 -18.93
CA THR A 126 30.35 42.92 -18.37
C THR A 126 30.21 41.83 -17.31
N ASP A 127 31.06 40.81 -17.46
CA ASP A 127 31.29 39.64 -16.62
C ASP A 127 32.18 39.97 -15.37
N PRO A 128 32.42 39.01 -14.45
CA PRO A 128 32.60 39.22 -13.02
C PRO A 128 34.07 39.24 -12.54
N GLU A 129 34.31 39.68 -11.30
CA GLU A 129 35.56 39.35 -10.61
C GLU A 129 35.40 39.05 -9.11
N ASN A 130 36.04 37.94 -8.78
CA ASN A 130 36.21 37.17 -7.55
C ASN A 130 37.06 37.88 -6.47
N LEU A 131 36.71 37.74 -5.19
CA LEU A 131 37.69 37.69 -4.09
C LEU A 131 37.22 36.75 -2.98
N GLN A 132 37.77 35.54 -2.99
CA GLN A 132 37.87 34.65 -1.83
C GLN A 132 38.88 35.20 -0.81
N VAL A 133 38.55 35.09 0.47
CA VAL A 133 39.53 34.92 1.57
C VAL A 133 38.91 34.03 2.63
N ASN A 134 39.64 32.99 3.01
CA ASN A 134 39.36 32.02 4.07
C ASN A 134 40.60 32.01 5.01
N PRO A 135 40.58 31.34 6.16
CA PRO A 135 40.04 31.77 7.46
C PRO A 135 41.17 32.00 8.50
N VAL A 136 40.83 32.47 9.71
CA VAL A 136 41.71 32.32 10.89
C VAL A 136 40.96 31.68 12.06
N THR A 137 41.62 30.68 12.61
CA THR A 137 41.23 29.82 13.72
C THR A 137 41.43 30.54 15.05
N ALA A 138 40.47 30.42 15.96
CA ALA A 138 40.71 30.56 17.39
C ALA A 138 39.80 29.58 18.14
N GLY A 139 40.41 28.59 18.79
CA GLY A 139 39.73 27.59 19.59
C GLY A 139 39.34 28.12 20.97
N GLY A 140 38.36 27.44 21.56
CA GLY A 140 37.97 27.57 22.96
C GLY A 140 36.97 26.47 23.31
N GLN A 141 37.47 25.38 23.89
CA GLN A 141 36.64 24.37 24.55
C GLN A 141 36.29 24.80 25.97
N ALA A 142 35.07 24.43 26.36
CA ALA A 142 34.55 24.05 27.68
C ALA A 142 33.34 24.90 28.07
N ASP A 143 32.15 24.31 28.07
CA ASP A 143 31.61 23.78 29.32
C ASP A 143 30.39 22.88 29.08
N GLY A 144 30.21 21.91 29.96
CA GLY A 144 29.00 21.09 30.01
C GLY A 144 27.81 21.94 30.40
N SER A 145 26.91 22.17 29.44
CA SER A 145 25.57 22.65 29.68
C SER A 145 24.64 21.68 28.98
N GLU A 146 23.72 21.10 29.75
CA GLU A 146 22.56 20.39 29.27
C GLU A 146 21.74 21.38 28.44
N ALA A 147 22.10 21.49 27.16
CA ALA A 147 21.54 22.44 26.23
C ALA A 147 20.12 21.98 25.92
N VAL A 148 19.15 22.79 26.35
CA VAL A 148 17.83 22.81 25.74
C VAL A 148 18.09 23.05 24.25
N ALA A 149 17.88 22.03 23.44
CA ALA A 149 18.19 22.05 22.01
C ALA A 149 17.48 23.26 21.38
N GLU A 150 18.27 24.10 20.72
CA GLU A 150 17.75 25.16 19.85
C GLU A 150 16.84 24.49 18.81
N PRO A 151 15.64 25.02 18.52
CA PRO A 151 14.72 24.40 17.57
C PRO A 151 15.44 24.21 16.25
N ALA A 152 15.67 22.95 15.88
CA ALA A 152 16.40 22.63 14.67
C ALA A 152 15.54 22.99 13.47
N ALA A 153 16.06 23.86 12.59
CA ALA A 153 15.45 24.09 11.29
C ALA A 153 15.40 22.78 10.49
N ALA A 154 14.41 22.65 9.61
CA ALA A 154 14.28 21.47 8.77
C ALA A 154 15.54 21.21 7.94
N ALA A 155 16.01 19.96 7.96
CA ALA A 155 17.12 19.53 7.14
C ALA A 155 16.72 19.62 5.65
N ALA A 156 17.70 19.90 4.78
CA ALA A 156 17.43 20.04 3.35
C ALA A 156 16.87 18.73 2.76
N GLY A 157 15.81 18.85 1.97
CA GLY A 157 15.13 17.72 1.33
C GLY A 157 13.62 17.96 1.24
N THR A 158 12.92 16.91 0.83
CA THR A 158 11.47 16.85 0.71
C THR A 158 10.89 16.05 1.86
N TYR A 159 9.77 16.51 2.40
CA TYR A 159 9.05 15.88 3.50
C TYR A 159 7.69 15.40 3.01
N ILE A 160 7.29 14.18 3.36
CA ILE A 160 5.91 13.70 3.17
C ILE A 160 5.09 14.15 4.38
N ARG A 161 4.25 15.16 4.21
CA ARG A 161 3.34 15.65 5.25
C ARG A 161 2.12 14.74 5.33
N LEU A 162 2.00 14.08 6.48
CA LEU A 162 0.97 13.10 6.78
C LEU A 162 -0.31 13.76 7.26
N GLN A 163 -0.19 14.83 8.04
CA GLN A 163 -1.33 15.52 8.64
C GLN A 163 -0.96 16.97 9.03
N SER A 164 -1.95 17.87 9.00
CA SER A 164 -1.82 19.26 9.45
C SER A 164 -2.87 19.58 10.52
N LEU A 165 -2.45 20.17 11.64
CA LEU A 165 -3.23 20.31 12.86
C LEU A 165 -3.12 21.73 13.44
N ARG A 166 -4.16 22.18 14.15
CA ARG A 166 -4.27 23.56 14.63
C ARG A 166 -3.52 23.80 15.93
N THR A 167 -3.43 22.79 16.78
CA THR A 167 -2.83 22.92 18.10
C THR A 167 -1.68 21.92 18.27
N GLN A 168 -0.70 22.28 19.10
CA GLN A 168 0.43 21.41 19.39
C GLN A 168 -0.02 20.11 20.06
N ALA A 169 -0.96 20.19 21.00
CA ALA A 169 -1.45 19.01 21.75
C ALA A 169 -2.10 17.96 20.83
N GLU A 170 -2.94 18.39 19.89
CA GLU A 170 -3.52 17.48 18.87
C GLU A 170 -2.43 16.89 17.97
N ALA A 171 -1.38 17.66 17.67
CA ALA A 171 -0.30 17.24 16.82
C ALA A 171 0.66 16.24 17.47
N GLU A 172 0.87 16.35 18.78
CA GLU A 172 1.60 15.36 19.58
C GLU A 172 0.82 14.04 19.68
N GLU A 173 -0.51 14.11 19.86
CA GLU A 173 -1.36 12.91 19.86
C GLU A 173 -1.36 12.22 18.48
N ALA A 174 -1.51 13.00 17.40
CA ALA A 174 -1.42 12.48 16.04
C ALA A 174 -0.05 11.87 15.74
N LEU A 175 1.05 12.50 16.17
CA LEU A 175 2.39 11.96 16.02
C LEU A 175 2.50 10.58 16.68
N ALA A 176 1.98 10.43 17.90
CA ALA A 176 2.00 9.16 18.63
C ALA A 176 1.21 8.05 17.90
N GLU A 177 0.09 8.40 17.26
CA GLU A 177 -0.65 7.47 16.40
C GLU A 177 0.16 7.10 15.15
N TRP A 178 0.73 8.10 14.46
CA TRP A 178 1.53 7.91 13.26
C TRP A 178 2.78 7.07 13.48
N HIS A 179 3.41 7.17 14.65
CA HIS A 179 4.57 6.34 15.04
C HIS A 179 4.29 4.83 15.03
N GLY A 180 3.02 4.42 15.09
CA GLY A 180 2.65 3.00 14.94
C GLY A 180 3.03 2.43 13.56
N ASN A 181 2.88 3.21 12.50
CA ASN A 181 3.21 2.80 11.12
C ASN A 181 4.49 3.46 10.60
N PHE A 182 4.85 4.63 11.13
CA PHE A 182 5.97 5.43 10.66
C PHE A 182 6.75 5.97 11.86
N PRO A 183 7.62 5.14 12.47
CA PRO A 183 8.35 5.51 13.69
C PRO A 183 9.29 6.71 13.51
N ASP A 184 9.72 6.96 12.27
CA ASP A 184 10.65 8.04 11.93
C ASP A 184 9.95 9.40 11.76
N ALA A 185 8.61 9.47 11.90
CA ALA A 185 7.87 10.71 11.74
C ALA A 185 8.29 11.78 12.75
N GLY A 186 8.34 13.02 12.29
CA GLY A 186 8.59 14.21 13.12
C GLY A 186 7.38 15.12 13.20
N LEU A 187 7.38 15.99 14.21
CA LEU A 187 6.42 17.07 14.41
C LEU A 187 7.09 18.43 14.21
N TRP A 188 6.43 19.26 13.40
CA TRP A 188 6.95 20.53 12.93
C TRP A 188 5.94 21.65 13.20
N HIS A 189 6.45 22.83 13.54
CA HIS A 189 5.67 24.06 13.61
C HIS A 189 5.83 24.82 12.29
N LEU A 190 4.77 24.80 11.49
CA LEU A 190 4.75 25.26 10.10
C LEU A 190 4.60 26.80 10.02
N PRO A 191 5.08 27.42 8.93
CA PRO A 191 4.73 28.79 8.60
C PRO A 191 3.21 28.98 8.54
N GLY A 192 2.69 29.97 9.27
CA GLY A 192 1.25 30.21 9.40
C GLY A 192 0.61 29.66 10.69
N GLY A 193 1.41 29.12 11.62
CA GLY A 193 0.97 28.76 12.97
C GLY A 193 0.26 27.42 13.09
N TRP A 194 0.37 26.57 12.07
CA TRP A 194 -0.12 25.19 12.09
C TRP A 194 0.99 24.23 12.52
N TYR A 195 0.60 23.02 12.88
CA TYR A 195 1.50 21.93 13.20
C TYR A 195 1.40 20.85 12.12
N GLY A 196 2.54 20.30 11.69
CA GLY A 196 2.62 19.27 10.67
C GLY A 196 3.30 18.02 11.19
N VAL A 197 2.67 16.86 10.99
CA VAL A 197 3.32 15.55 11.18
C VAL A 197 3.87 15.11 9.83
N ALA A 198 5.16 14.80 9.74
CA ALA A 198 5.80 14.52 8.45
C ALA A 198 6.95 13.51 8.54
N LEU A 199 7.20 12.82 7.41
CA LEU A 199 8.35 11.94 7.19
C LEU A 199 9.39 12.63 6.34
N GLY A 200 10.65 12.53 6.72
CA GLY A 200 11.75 13.09 5.95
C GLY A 200 12.88 13.61 6.84
N PRO A 201 13.94 14.16 6.24
CA PRO A 201 14.04 14.51 4.82
C PRO A 201 14.23 13.30 3.90
N LEU A 202 13.70 13.40 2.68
CA LEU A 202 13.87 12.47 1.56
C LEU A 202 14.31 13.24 0.32
N GLU A 203 14.84 12.54 -0.67
CA GLU A 203 14.99 13.08 -2.02
C GLU A 203 13.61 13.21 -2.70
N GLU A 204 13.43 14.16 -3.61
CA GLU A 204 12.11 14.53 -4.17
C GLU A 204 11.43 13.37 -4.89
N ASP A 205 12.12 12.71 -5.83
CA ASP A 205 11.58 11.57 -6.57
C ASP A 205 11.26 10.40 -5.62
N THR A 206 12.08 10.22 -4.59
CA THR A 206 11.89 9.22 -3.53
C THR A 206 10.63 9.52 -2.70
N ALA A 207 10.43 10.76 -2.26
CA ALA A 207 9.26 11.17 -1.51
C ALA A 207 7.97 10.98 -2.32
N LEU A 208 7.98 11.37 -3.60
CA LEU A 208 6.83 11.23 -4.50
C LEU A 208 6.47 9.75 -4.76
N ALA A 209 7.47 8.91 -5.03
CA ALA A 209 7.25 7.49 -5.27
C ALA A 209 6.68 6.77 -4.04
N TRP A 210 7.23 7.03 -2.86
CA TRP A 210 6.74 6.43 -1.62
C TRP A 210 5.37 6.97 -1.20
N LEU A 211 5.11 8.27 -1.37
CA LEU A 211 3.77 8.83 -1.16
C LEU A 211 2.72 8.10 -2.01
N ALA A 212 3.02 7.87 -3.29
CA ALA A 212 2.12 7.14 -4.17
C ALA A 212 1.90 5.69 -3.71
N ALA A 213 2.96 4.97 -3.33
CA ALA A 213 2.87 3.59 -2.85
C ALA A 213 2.06 3.48 -1.54
N PHE A 214 2.29 4.38 -0.58
CA PHE A 214 1.57 4.38 0.70
C PHE A 214 0.09 4.74 0.53
N LYS A 215 -0.25 5.70 -0.35
CA LYS A 215 -1.65 6.00 -0.68
C LYS A 215 -2.35 4.83 -1.36
N GLN A 216 -1.69 4.13 -2.27
CA GLN A 216 -2.25 2.94 -2.93
C GLN A 216 -2.48 1.77 -1.96
N ALA A 217 -1.75 1.73 -0.85
CA ALA A 217 -1.92 0.76 0.22
C ALA A 217 -2.87 1.21 1.34
N ASP A 218 -3.50 2.39 1.21
CA ASP A 218 -4.37 2.99 2.23
C ASP A 218 -3.66 3.21 3.59
N LEU A 219 -2.34 3.44 3.55
CA LEU A 219 -1.52 3.71 4.74
C LEU A 219 -1.34 5.21 5.01
N MET A 220 -1.77 6.07 4.09
CA MET A 220 -1.73 7.52 4.20
C MET A 220 -3.05 8.11 3.70
N PRO A 221 -3.53 9.20 4.32
CA PRO A 221 -4.76 9.84 3.87
C PRO A 221 -4.58 10.44 2.48
N GLY A 222 -5.70 10.58 1.76
CA GLY A 222 -5.71 11.06 0.38
C GLY A 222 -5.16 12.47 0.21
N ASP A 223 -5.20 13.29 1.26
CA ASP A 223 -4.69 14.65 1.33
C ASP A 223 -3.22 14.75 1.78
N ALA A 224 -2.55 13.63 2.11
CA ALA A 224 -1.11 13.64 2.37
C ALA A 224 -0.33 14.12 1.13
N PHE A 225 0.73 14.90 1.32
CA PHE A 225 1.44 15.51 0.20
C PHE A 225 2.90 15.82 0.55
N THR A 226 3.72 16.05 -0.47
CA THR A 226 5.12 16.45 -0.28
C THR A 226 5.22 17.95 0.03
N SER A 227 6.21 18.34 0.80
CA SER A 227 6.53 19.73 1.13
C SER A 227 8.04 19.89 1.20
N ASP A 228 8.54 21.04 0.79
CA ASP A 228 9.98 21.31 0.85
C ASP A 228 10.40 21.68 2.27
N ALA A 229 11.67 21.49 2.61
CA ALA A 229 12.22 21.87 3.92
C ALA A 229 11.89 23.32 4.33
N ALA A 230 11.86 24.25 3.37
CA ALA A 230 11.53 25.67 3.63
C ALA A 230 10.07 25.87 4.11
N GLU A 231 9.17 24.93 3.81
CA GLU A 231 7.76 24.98 4.19
C GLU A 231 7.50 24.29 5.54
N MET A 232 8.49 23.60 6.11
CA MET A 232 8.34 22.83 7.35
C MET A 232 8.51 23.69 8.62
N GLY A 233 9.16 24.85 8.51
CA GLY A 233 9.36 25.74 9.66
C GLY A 233 10.32 25.15 10.71
N GLU A 234 9.93 25.20 11.98
CA GLU A 234 10.77 24.81 13.13
C GLU A 234 10.39 23.41 13.65
N ALA A 235 11.37 22.57 13.95
CA ALA A 235 11.10 21.25 14.55
C ALA A 235 10.61 21.41 15.99
N VAL A 236 9.46 20.83 16.31
CA VAL A 236 8.96 20.67 17.69
C VAL A 236 9.53 19.37 18.25
N THR A 237 9.31 18.27 17.51
CA THR A 237 9.92 16.97 17.75
C THR A 237 10.55 16.53 16.43
N PRO A 238 11.88 16.63 16.26
CA PRO A 238 12.51 16.22 15.02
C PRO A 238 12.28 14.72 14.76
N GLY A 239 11.93 14.38 13.53
CA GLY A 239 11.91 12.99 13.07
C GLY A 239 13.29 12.51 12.63
N GLU A 240 13.38 11.26 12.20
CA GLU A 240 14.57 10.68 11.58
C GLU A 240 14.36 10.55 10.08
N ALA A 241 15.45 10.57 9.30
CA ALA A 241 15.36 10.28 7.88
C ALA A 241 14.96 8.81 7.71
N PRO A 242 13.80 8.50 7.12
CA PRO A 242 13.32 7.13 7.06
C PRO A 242 14.17 6.31 6.07
N ASP A 243 14.39 5.03 6.38
CA ASP A 243 15.10 4.09 5.51
C ASP A 243 14.21 3.66 4.34
N LEU A 244 14.02 4.58 3.41
CA LEU A 244 13.21 4.40 2.21
C LEU A 244 14.11 4.56 0.97
N PRO A 245 14.35 3.47 0.21
CA PRO A 245 15.21 3.52 -0.95
C PRO A 245 14.55 4.30 -2.09
N ALA A 246 15.39 4.95 -2.91
CA ALA A 246 14.97 5.61 -4.14
C ALA A 246 14.24 4.63 -5.10
N PRO A 247 13.29 5.12 -5.92
CA PRO A 247 12.54 4.28 -6.86
C PRO A 247 13.41 3.57 -7.90
N GLY A 248 14.55 4.16 -8.27
CA GLY A 248 15.37 3.67 -9.37
C GLY A 248 14.66 3.79 -10.72
N GLU A 249 15.21 3.13 -11.74
CA GLU A 249 14.54 3.03 -13.04
C GLU A 249 13.30 2.11 -12.91
N PRO A 250 12.13 2.47 -13.48
CA PRO A 250 10.95 1.61 -13.50
C PRO A 250 11.25 0.27 -14.19
N GLN A 251 10.72 -0.81 -13.65
CA GLN A 251 11.02 -2.15 -14.15
C GLN A 251 9.75 -2.89 -14.54
N GLU A 252 9.87 -3.71 -15.58
CA GLU A 252 8.75 -4.54 -16.03
C GLU A 252 8.33 -5.52 -14.92
N MET A 253 7.02 -5.71 -14.80
CA MET A 253 6.44 -6.67 -13.88
C MET A 253 6.84 -8.10 -14.31
N PRO A 254 7.33 -8.95 -13.40
CA PRO A 254 7.54 -10.37 -13.70
C PRO A 254 6.26 -11.08 -14.14
N PRO A 255 6.36 -12.32 -14.67
CA PRO A 255 5.19 -13.14 -14.98
C PRO A 255 4.23 -13.20 -13.80
N MET A 256 2.96 -12.85 -14.04
CA MET A 256 2.00 -12.63 -12.96
C MET A 256 1.70 -13.90 -12.15
N ASP A 257 1.80 -15.08 -12.76
CA ASP A 257 1.64 -16.34 -12.04
C ASP A 257 2.81 -16.59 -11.06
N GLU A 258 4.03 -16.17 -11.41
CA GLU A 258 5.19 -16.20 -10.50
C GLU A 258 5.02 -15.20 -9.36
N VAL A 259 4.51 -14.00 -9.67
CA VAL A 259 4.18 -12.98 -8.66
C VAL A 259 3.12 -13.52 -7.69
N GLN A 260 2.03 -14.11 -8.18
CA GLN A 260 0.97 -14.67 -7.36
C GLN A 260 1.50 -15.81 -6.46
N LYS A 261 2.32 -16.72 -6.98
CA LYS A 261 2.98 -17.79 -6.18
C LYS A 261 3.86 -17.19 -5.09
N ALA A 262 4.63 -16.15 -5.42
CA ALA A 262 5.52 -15.51 -4.45
C ALA A 262 4.76 -14.73 -3.38
N LEU A 263 3.65 -14.07 -3.73
CA LEU A 263 2.78 -13.39 -2.78
C LEU A 263 2.04 -14.38 -1.86
N ARG A 264 1.62 -15.53 -2.40
CA ARG A 264 1.02 -16.62 -1.60
C ARG A 264 2.04 -17.20 -0.63
N TRP A 265 3.27 -17.42 -1.09
CA TRP A 265 4.39 -17.79 -0.22
C TRP A 265 4.62 -16.76 0.89
N ALA A 266 4.56 -15.46 0.58
CA ALA A 266 4.65 -14.39 1.58
C ALA A 266 3.45 -14.32 2.55
N GLY A 267 2.38 -15.09 2.31
CA GLY A 267 1.16 -15.08 3.11
C GLY A 267 0.24 -13.88 2.83
N LEU A 268 0.46 -13.17 1.72
CA LEU A 268 -0.28 -11.95 1.35
C LEU A 268 -1.41 -12.24 0.35
N TYR A 269 -1.44 -13.43 -0.25
CA TYR A 269 -2.37 -13.77 -1.33
C TYR A 269 -2.99 -15.16 -1.17
N GLU A 270 -4.32 -15.22 -1.17
CA GLU A 270 -5.09 -16.47 -1.04
C GLU A 270 -5.91 -16.83 -2.30
N GLY A 271 -5.92 -15.96 -3.32
CA GLY A 271 -6.67 -16.17 -4.57
C GLY A 271 -5.97 -17.12 -5.55
N ASP A 272 -6.63 -17.48 -6.65
CA ASP A 272 -6.11 -18.44 -7.64
C ASP A 272 -4.83 -17.97 -8.35
N ILE A 273 -3.96 -18.93 -8.72
CA ILE A 273 -2.78 -18.65 -9.55
C ILE A 273 -3.19 -18.71 -11.03
N ASP A 274 -3.81 -17.64 -11.51
CA ASP A 274 -4.39 -17.54 -12.86
C ASP A 274 -3.62 -16.63 -13.83
N GLY A 275 -2.54 -16.01 -13.36
CA GLY A 275 -1.73 -15.08 -14.15
C GLY A 275 -2.41 -13.75 -14.44
N LYS A 276 -3.49 -13.40 -13.74
CA LYS A 276 -4.24 -12.13 -13.93
C LYS A 276 -4.11 -11.22 -12.72
N ALA A 277 -3.85 -9.94 -12.99
CA ALA A 277 -3.77 -8.91 -11.95
C ALA A 277 -5.16 -8.39 -11.52
N GLY A 278 -5.86 -9.17 -10.70
CA GLY A 278 -7.13 -8.77 -10.07
C GLY A 278 -6.96 -7.86 -8.84
N PRO A 279 -8.07 -7.40 -8.23
CA PRO A 279 -8.03 -6.52 -7.05
C PRO A 279 -7.25 -7.11 -5.87
N GLN A 280 -7.43 -8.41 -5.58
CA GLN A 280 -6.69 -9.11 -4.53
C GLN A 280 -5.18 -9.15 -4.80
N THR A 281 -4.78 -9.41 -6.05
CA THR A 281 -3.37 -9.43 -6.44
C THR A 281 -2.75 -8.04 -6.30
N ARG A 282 -3.45 -6.97 -6.70
CA ARG A 282 -2.98 -5.59 -6.53
C ARG A 282 -2.84 -5.22 -5.07
N ALA A 283 -3.81 -5.58 -4.23
CA ALA A 283 -3.73 -5.36 -2.78
C ALA A 283 -2.52 -6.08 -2.16
N ALA A 284 -2.27 -7.33 -2.57
CA ALA A 284 -1.13 -8.10 -2.10
C ALA A 284 0.22 -7.50 -2.56
N ILE A 285 0.32 -7.02 -3.81
CA ILE A 285 1.50 -6.30 -4.32
C ILE A 285 1.75 -5.04 -3.48
N ASN A 286 0.72 -4.23 -3.22
CA ASN A 286 0.86 -3.01 -2.43
C ASN A 286 1.25 -3.30 -0.98
N ALA A 287 0.72 -4.37 -0.38
CA ALA A 287 1.08 -4.82 0.95
C ALA A 287 2.54 -5.29 1.04
N GLU A 288 3.03 -6.01 0.03
CA GLU A 288 4.45 -6.41 -0.04
C GLU A 288 5.36 -5.18 -0.16
N ILE A 289 5.04 -4.24 -1.05
CA ILE A 289 5.82 -3.01 -1.27
C ILE A 289 5.95 -2.22 0.04
N THR A 290 4.83 -1.95 0.68
CA THR A 290 4.79 -1.07 1.86
C THR A 290 5.20 -1.77 3.15
N GLY A 291 5.02 -3.09 3.24
CA GLY A 291 5.45 -3.92 4.36
C GLY A 291 6.96 -4.16 4.38
N GLN A 292 7.58 -4.40 3.22
CA GLN A 292 9.02 -4.65 3.13
C GLN A 292 9.84 -3.38 2.92
N ARG A 293 9.25 -2.34 2.33
CA ARG A 293 9.88 -1.05 2.04
C ARG A 293 11.17 -1.14 1.20
N LEU A 294 11.33 -2.21 0.43
CA LEU A 294 12.57 -2.46 -0.34
C LEU A 294 12.65 -1.72 -1.68
N SER A 295 11.51 -1.24 -2.20
CA SER A 295 11.37 -0.49 -3.45
C SER A 295 9.92 0.00 -3.57
N PRO A 296 9.66 1.27 -3.95
CA PRO A 296 8.32 1.74 -4.28
C PRO A 296 7.89 1.32 -5.70
N ASP A 297 8.83 0.94 -6.57
CA ASP A 297 8.55 0.38 -7.90
C ASP A 297 8.04 -1.08 -7.79
N PRO A 298 6.83 -1.39 -8.30
CA PRO A 298 6.26 -2.73 -8.20
C PRO A 298 7.07 -3.83 -8.91
N GLY A 299 7.63 -3.56 -10.10
CA GLY A 299 8.39 -4.57 -10.85
C GLY A 299 9.67 -4.99 -10.12
N THR A 300 10.36 -4.02 -9.52
CA THR A 300 11.53 -4.25 -8.67
C THR A 300 11.18 -4.95 -7.37
N ALA A 301 10.12 -4.51 -6.68
CA ALA A 301 9.67 -5.14 -5.44
C ALA A 301 9.29 -6.62 -5.66
N MET A 302 8.56 -6.93 -6.74
CA MET A 302 8.15 -8.31 -7.03
C MET A 302 9.32 -9.20 -7.43
N ARG A 303 10.35 -8.69 -8.12
CA ARG A 303 11.58 -9.47 -8.37
C ARG A 303 12.33 -9.80 -7.09
N LYS A 304 12.50 -8.82 -6.20
CA LYS A 304 13.10 -9.06 -4.87
C LYS A 304 12.33 -10.11 -4.06
N LEU A 305 10.99 -10.07 -4.13
CA LEU A 305 10.13 -11.08 -3.50
C LEU A 305 10.38 -12.48 -4.10
N ILE A 306 10.43 -12.60 -5.44
CA ILE A 306 10.70 -13.87 -6.13
C ILE A 306 12.11 -14.40 -5.77
N GLU A 307 13.12 -13.54 -5.75
CA GLU A 307 14.50 -13.88 -5.36
C GLU A 307 14.56 -14.38 -3.91
N ARG A 308 13.89 -13.69 -2.98
CA ARG A 308 13.82 -14.10 -1.57
C ARG A 308 13.15 -15.46 -1.41
N ARG A 309 12.07 -15.71 -2.18
CA ARG A 309 11.43 -17.02 -2.22
C ARG A 309 12.37 -18.09 -2.78
N ALA A 310 13.08 -17.82 -3.87
CA ALA A 310 14.02 -18.76 -4.47
C ALA A 310 15.16 -19.13 -3.49
N ALA A 311 15.77 -18.13 -2.85
CA ALA A 311 16.80 -18.35 -1.83
C ALA A 311 16.29 -19.22 -0.66
N TRP A 312 15.08 -18.97 -0.18
CA TRP A 312 14.44 -19.79 0.86
C TRP A 312 14.17 -21.22 0.41
N ARG A 313 13.75 -21.43 -0.85
CA ARG A 313 13.54 -22.78 -1.42
C ARG A 313 14.85 -23.57 -1.45
N ASP A 314 15.95 -22.92 -1.82
CA ASP A 314 17.28 -23.51 -1.84
C ASP A 314 17.77 -23.84 -0.43
N GLU A 315 17.57 -22.92 0.53
CA GLU A 315 17.92 -23.13 1.94
C GLU A 315 17.18 -24.33 2.56
N LEU A 316 15.89 -24.51 2.26
CA LEU A 316 15.11 -25.65 2.75
C LEU A 316 15.37 -26.96 1.99
N GLY A 317 16.15 -26.94 0.90
CA GLY A 317 16.42 -28.12 0.08
C GLY A 317 15.17 -28.65 -0.62
N LEU A 318 14.33 -27.74 -1.13
CA LEU A 318 13.08 -28.12 -1.78
C LEU A 318 13.33 -28.79 -3.14
N THR A 319 12.85 -30.02 -3.28
CA THR A 319 12.98 -30.82 -4.50
C THR A 319 11.63 -31.43 -4.89
N ALA A 320 11.48 -31.80 -6.16
CA ALA A 320 10.31 -32.53 -6.61
C ALA A 320 10.32 -33.95 -6.03
N LEU A 321 9.28 -34.27 -5.28
CA LEU A 321 8.96 -35.61 -4.81
C LEU A 321 7.95 -36.21 -5.78
N GLU A 322 8.31 -37.34 -6.38
CA GLU A 322 7.42 -38.16 -7.21
C GLU A 322 7.11 -39.46 -6.47
N ASP A 323 5.85 -39.64 -6.09
CA ASP A 323 5.40 -40.81 -5.33
C ASP A 323 4.71 -41.80 -6.26
N GLU A 324 5.34 -42.96 -6.43
CA GLU A 324 4.86 -44.03 -7.32
C GLU A 324 3.59 -44.72 -6.81
N HIS A 325 3.40 -44.79 -5.49
CA HIS A 325 2.28 -45.53 -4.90
C HIS A 325 0.96 -44.79 -5.11
N THR A 326 0.95 -43.48 -4.89
CA THR A 326 -0.21 -42.59 -5.08
C THR A 326 -0.27 -41.98 -6.49
N GLY A 327 0.84 -42.01 -7.25
CA GLY A 327 0.99 -41.35 -8.55
C GLY A 327 1.05 -39.82 -8.46
N LEU A 328 1.26 -39.27 -7.26
CA LEU A 328 1.25 -37.85 -6.97
C LEU A 328 2.67 -37.27 -6.95
N SER A 329 2.79 -36.00 -7.30
CA SER A 329 4.03 -35.23 -7.25
C SER A 329 3.81 -33.91 -6.55
N LEU A 330 4.77 -33.47 -5.73
CA LEU A 330 4.80 -32.13 -5.15
C LEU A 330 6.23 -31.74 -4.77
N THR A 331 6.46 -30.46 -4.43
CA THR A 331 7.73 -29.99 -3.92
C THR A 331 7.84 -30.22 -2.41
N ALA A 332 8.90 -30.89 -1.95
CA ALA A 332 9.12 -31.19 -0.53
C ALA A 332 10.60 -31.06 -0.11
N PRO A 333 10.89 -30.79 1.18
CA PRO A 333 12.24 -30.74 1.73
C PRO A 333 12.75 -32.17 2.02
N MET A 334 13.24 -32.86 1.00
CA MET A 334 13.65 -34.27 1.11
C MET A 334 14.86 -34.50 2.03
N ASP A 335 15.57 -33.44 2.42
CA ASP A 335 16.59 -33.53 3.48
C ASP A 335 16.01 -33.69 4.88
N LYS A 336 14.73 -33.36 5.07
CA LYS A 336 13.99 -33.48 6.34
C LYS A 336 13.03 -34.66 6.38
N LEU A 337 12.76 -35.28 5.23
CA LEU A 337 11.79 -36.35 5.06
C LEU A 337 12.47 -37.63 4.59
N GLN A 338 12.00 -38.77 5.07
CA GLN A 338 12.39 -40.07 4.56
C GLN A 338 11.15 -40.92 4.34
N PHE A 339 11.10 -41.66 3.22
CA PHE A 339 10.04 -42.63 3.02
C PHE A 339 10.03 -43.66 4.16
N ASP A 340 8.86 -43.90 4.74
CA ASP A 340 8.65 -44.87 5.82
C ASP A 340 7.93 -46.11 5.28
N ARG A 341 6.69 -45.94 4.80
CA ARG A 341 5.86 -47.03 4.29
C ARG A 341 4.69 -46.56 3.44
N THR A 342 4.10 -47.51 2.73
CA THR A 342 2.78 -47.37 2.09
C THR A 342 1.71 -48.06 2.93
N GLU A 343 0.53 -47.46 3.04
CA GLU A 343 -0.60 -48.02 3.79
C GLU A 343 -1.92 -47.75 3.06
N ARG A 344 -2.48 -48.77 2.38
CA ARG A 344 -3.68 -48.66 1.54
C ARG A 344 -3.56 -47.49 0.53
N ALA A 345 -4.33 -46.43 0.74
CA ALA A 345 -4.37 -45.23 -0.10
C ALA A 345 -3.26 -44.20 0.20
N LEU A 346 -2.36 -44.50 1.16
CA LEU A 346 -1.41 -43.55 1.73
C LEU A 346 0.05 -43.90 1.40
N SER A 347 0.87 -42.88 1.19
CA SER A 347 2.33 -42.93 1.27
C SER A 347 2.79 -42.05 2.43
N ILE A 348 3.54 -42.62 3.37
CA ILE A 348 3.96 -41.95 4.60
C ILE A 348 5.47 -41.70 4.53
N TYR A 349 5.83 -40.43 4.71
CA TYR A 349 7.21 -39.95 4.82
C TYR A 349 7.43 -39.46 6.25
N ALA A 350 8.27 -40.17 6.99
CA ALA A 350 8.61 -39.88 8.38
C ALA A 350 9.72 -38.81 8.49
N PRO A 351 9.94 -38.24 9.69
CA PRO A 351 11.07 -37.35 9.93
C PRO A 351 12.41 -38.05 9.66
N LYS A 352 13.28 -37.36 8.94
CA LYS A 352 14.69 -37.72 8.76
C LYS A 352 15.55 -36.89 9.72
N ASN A 353 16.54 -37.50 10.36
CA ASN A 353 17.51 -36.82 11.24
C ASN A 353 16.84 -35.92 12.30
N ASP A 354 15.80 -36.42 12.97
CA ASP A 354 15.04 -35.71 14.02
C ASP A 354 14.48 -34.35 13.57
N SER A 355 14.17 -34.19 12.27
CA SER A 355 13.61 -32.95 11.71
C SER A 355 12.27 -32.56 12.35
N GLY A 356 11.53 -33.53 12.90
CA GLY A 356 10.16 -33.38 13.37
C GLY A 356 9.14 -33.10 12.26
N ALA A 357 9.55 -33.17 10.99
CA ALA A 357 8.69 -32.96 9.83
C ALA A 357 8.19 -34.31 9.29
N ALA A 358 6.91 -34.41 8.95
CA ALA A 358 6.35 -35.57 8.28
C ALA A 358 5.39 -35.14 7.16
N LEU A 359 5.31 -35.97 6.13
CA LEU A 359 4.46 -35.77 4.97
C LEU A 359 3.68 -37.06 4.70
N ILE A 360 2.37 -36.93 4.50
CA ILE A 360 1.53 -38.03 4.07
C ILE A 360 0.89 -37.63 2.75
N LEU A 361 1.05 -38.45 1.71
CA LEU A 361 0.33 -38.31 0.45
C LEU A 361 -0.81 -39.31 0.44
N PHE A 362 -1.96 -38.93 -0.10
CA PHE A 362 -3.09 -39.83 -0.24
C PHE A 362 -3.74 -39.73 -1.61
N SER A 363 -4.15 -40.87 -2.15
CA SER A 363 -4.95 -40.93 -3.37
C SER A 363 -5.80 -42.18 -3.38
N GLN A 364 -7.10 -42.03 -3.62
CA GLN A 364 -8.02 -43.14 -3.83
C GLN A 364 -9.07 -42.81 -4.90
N PRO A 365 -9.54 -43.81 -5.68
CA PRO A 365 -10.72 -43.65 -6.53
C PRO A 365 -11.93 -43.20 -5.70
N GLY A 366 -12.73 -42.27 -6.22
CA GLY A 366 -13.91 -41.76 -5.53
C GLY A 366 -14.14 -40.27 -5.73
N GLY A 367 -15.04 -39.71 -4.93
CA GLY A 367 -15.41 -38.30 -4.98
C GLY A 367 -15.47 -37.67 -3.60
N GLN A 368 -16.53 -36.91 -3.36
CA GLN A 368 -16.68 -36.12 -2.14
C GLN A 368 -16.69 -36.99 -0.87
N GLN A 369 -17.36 -38.15 -0.90
CA GLN A 369 -17.48 -39.01 0.28
C GLN A 369 -16.11 -39.54 0.69
N GLU A 370 -15.32 -40.00 -0.27
CA GLU A 370 -13.97 -40.50 -0.06
C GLU A 370 -13.04 -39.41 0.48
N LEU A 371 -13.16 -38.17 0.01
CA LEU A 371 -12.40 -37.03 0.55
C LEU A 371 -12.82 -36.70 2.00
N LEU A 372 -14.12 -36.78 2.31
CA LEU A 372 -14.64 -36.58 3.66
C LEU A 372 -14.16 -37.67 4.63
N ASP A 373 -14.17 -38.93 4.20
CA ASP A 373 -13.69 -40.05 5.01
C ASP A 373 -12.20 -39.91 5.33
N LEU A 374 -11.38 -39.50 4.35
CA LEU A 374 -9.97 -39.15 4.57
C LEU A 374 -9.80 -38.00 5.56
N SER A 375 -10.62 -36.94 5.47
CA SER A 375 -10.58 -35.84 6.44
C SER A 375 -10.90 -36.30 7.87
N GLY A 376 -11.80 -37.28 8.00
CA GLY A 376 -12.12 -37.96 9.26
C GLY A 376 -10.93 -38.74 9.81
N LEU A 377 -10.26 -39.52 8.96
CA LEU A 377 -9.06 -40.29 9.32
C LEU A 377 -7.92 -39.38 9.82
N VAL A 378 -7.63 -38.30 9.07
CA VAL A 378 -6.60 -37.31 9.44
C VAL A 378 -6.86 -36.73 10.84
N THR A 379 -8.13 -36.46 11.17
CA THR A 379 -8.50 -35.97 12.50
C THR A 379 -8.37 -37.06 13.56
N ALA A 380 -8.84 -38.28 13.28
CA ALA A 380 -8.83 -39.39 14.24
C ALA A 380 -7.42 -39.83 14.62
N LEU A 381 -6.48 -39.78 13.67
CA LEU A 381 -5.07 -40.10 13.90
C LEU A 381 -4.28 -38.95 14.55
N GLY A 382 -4.91 -37.78 14.76
CA GLY A 382 -4.28 -36.64 15.42
C GLY A 382 -3.18 -35.96 14.61
N TRP A 383 -3.09 -36.22 13.30
CA TRP A 383 -2.09 -35.59 12.43
C TRP A 383 -2.30 -34.08 12.32
N VAL A 384 -3.56 -33.63 12.29
CA VAL A 384 -3.93 -32.22 12.41
C VAL A 384 -4.60 -31.99 13.76
N PRO A 385 -3.93 -31.35 14.74
CA PRO A 385 -4.47 -31.18 16.09
C PRO A 385 -5.62 -30.17 16.11
N GLN A 386 -6.76 -30.53 16.71
CA GLN A 386 -7.93 -29.64 16.88
C GLN A 386 -8.28 -28.85 15.59
N PRO A 387 -8.57 -29.54 14.48
CA PRO A 387 -8.56 -28.91 13.16
C PRO A 387 -9.69 -27.89 13.01
N LYS A 388 -9.33 -26.67 12.59
CA LYS A 388 -10.26 -25.78 11.89
C LYS A 388 -10.52 -26.36 10.51
N ARG A 389 -11.80 -26.60 10.18
CA ARG A 389 -12.20 -27.26 8.94
C ARG A 389 -12.83 -26.28 7.97
N MET A 390 -12.34 -26.27 6.74
CA MET A 390 -12.99 -25.69 5.59
C MET A 390 -13.31 -26.85 4.64
N ILE A 391 -14.60 -27.07 4.40
CA ILE A 391 -15.07 -28.17 3.56
C ILE A 391 -15.95 -27.55 2.50
N GLU A 392 -15.50 -27.65 1.26
CA GLU A 392 -16.20 -27.18 0.09
C GLU A 392 -16.47 -28.35 -0.86
N LYS A 393 -17.21 -28.09 -1.93
CA LYS A 393 -17.47 -29.11 -2.94
C LYS A 393 -16.17 -29.38 -3.70
N GLY A 394 -15.65 -30.60 -3.58
CA GLY A 394 -14.43 -31.04 -4.24
C GLY A 394 -13.14 -30.54 -3.61
N HIS A 395 -13.19 -29.92 -2.41
CA HIS A 395 -12.01 -29.43 -1.70
C HIS A 395 -12.19 -29.51 -0.19
N VAL A 396 -11.11 -29.85 0.51
CA VAL A 396 -11.03 -29.84 1.97
C VAL A 396 -9.70 -29.21 2.37
N LEU A 397 -9.76 -28.28 3.32
CA LEU A 397 -8.59 -27.74 4.01
C LEU A 397 -8.79 -27.86 5.53
N LEU A 398 -7.87 -28.55 6.18
CA LEU A 398 -7.78 -28.69 7.63
C LEU A 398 -6.49 -28.02 8.11
N THR A 399 -6.59 -27.17 9.13
CA THR A 399 -5.42 -26.56 9.77
C THR A 399 -5.54 -26.65 11.28
N GLY A 400 -4.42 -26.90 11.96
CA GLY A 400 -4.42 -27.13 13.40
C GLY A 400 -3.02 -27.10 13.99
N LYS A 401 -2.92 -26.83 15.30
CA LYS A 401 -1.63 -26.78 16.00
C LYS A 401 -1.79 -27.18 17.46
N ASN A 402 -0.73 -27.74 18.03
CA ASN A 402 -0.59 -27.98 19.46
C ASN A 402 0.81 -27.53 19.93
N ALA A 403 1.25 -27.99 21.11
CA ALA A 403 2.57 -27.65 21.66
C ALA A 403 3.74 -28.29 20.88
N ASP A 404 3.48 -29.37 20.14
CA ASP A 404 4.52 -30.18 19.49
C ASP A 404 4.66 -29.82 18.00
N HIS A 405 3.53 -29.72 17.29
CA HIS A 405 3.50 -29.55 15.85
C HIS A 405 2.31 -28.74 15.33
N HIS A 406 2.51 -28.24 14.10
CA HIS A 406 1.50 -27.66 13.25
C HIS A 406 1.13 -28.67 12.18
N GLY A 407 -0.16 -28.95 12.03
CA GLY A 407 -0.70 -29.83 11.01
C GLY A 407 -1.51 -29.05 9.98
N ARG A 408 -1.33 -29.38 8.70
CA ARG A 408 -2.21 -28.96 7.62
C ARG A 408 -2.51 -30.14 6.72
N ALA A 409 -3.78 -30.36 6.40
CA ALA A 409 -4.20 -31.32 5.40
C ALA A 409 -4.99 -30.60 4.32
N GLU A 410 -4.67 -30.86 3.07
CA GLU A 410 -5.34 -30.26 1.93
C GLU A 410 -5.61 -31.33 0.89
N GLY A 411 -6.82 -31.35 0.34
CA GLY A 411 -7.20 -32.35 -0.64
C GLY A 411 -8.31 -31.88 -1.57
N TRP A 412 -8.36 -32.52 -2.73
CA TRP A 412 -9.26 -32.21 -3.82
C TRP A 412 -9.93 -33.46 -4.37
N VAL A 413 -11.07 -33.25 -5.03
CA VAL A 413 -11.66 -34.25 -5.92
C VAL A 413 -11.30 -33.89 -7.36
N ARG A 414 -10.49 -34.72 -8.02
CA ARG A 414 -10.01 -34.51 -9.39
C ARG A 414 -10.03 -35.85 -10.14
N ASP A 415 -10.49 -35.84 -11.39
CA ASP A 415 -10.51 -37.02 -12.27
C ASP A 415 -11.10 -38.29 -11.64
N GLY A 416 -12.18 -38.15 -10.86
CA GLY A 416 -12.84 -39.28 -10.19
C GLY A 416 -12.02 -39.88 -9.05
N ARG A 417 -11.14 -39.08 -8.42
CA ARG A 417 -10.32 -39.45 -7.27
C ARG A 417 -10.39 -38.41 -6.17
N ALA A 418 -10.25 -38.88 -4.92
CA ALA A 418 -9.95 -38.04 -3.77
C ALA A 418 -8.45 -38.11 -3.49
N GLU A 419 -7.76 -36.97 -3.59
CA GLU A 419 -6.29 -36.90 -3.50
C GLU A 419 -5.82 -35.65 -2.77
N GLY A 420 -4.62 -35.71 -2.18
CA GLY A 420 -4.08 -34.60 -1.42
C GLY A 420 -2.88 -34.98 -0.56
N PHE A 421 -2.58 -34.12 0.40
CA PHE A 421 -1.46 -34.29 1.31
C PHE A 421 -1.77 -33.84 2.74
N VAL A 422 -0.95 -34.31 3.69
CA VAL A 422 -0.90 -33.85 5.07
C VAL A 422 0.54 -33.47 5.39
N LEU A 423 0.75 -32.22 5.79
CA LEU A 423 2.02 -31.70 6.28
C LEU A 423 1.97 -31.58 7.80
N ILE A 424 2.93 -32.23 8.47
CA ILE A 424 3.19 -32.11 9.89
C ILE A 424 4.55 -31.41 10.04
N TRP A 425 4.58 -30.29 10.75
CA TRP A 425 5.79 -29.47 10.91
C TRP A 425 6.02 -29.07 12.36
N PRO A 426 7.29 -28.95 12.83
CA PRO A 426 7.59 -28.55 14.20
C PRO A 426 6.93 -27.22 14.60
N ALA A 427 6.35 -27.15 15.82
CA ALA A 427 5.64 -25.95 16.28
C ALA A 427 6.52 -24.70 16.41
N LYS A 428 7.82 -24.89 16.64
CA LYS A 428 8.82 -23.81 16.73
C LYS A 428 9.01 -23.03 15.42
N ASP A 429 8.48 -23.51 14.31
CA ASP A 429 8.75 -22.99 12.97
C ASP A 429 7.45 -22.80 12.16
N THR A 430 6.57 -21.97 12.69
CA THR A 430 5.24 -21.71 12.11
C THR A 430 5.31 -21.05 10.72
N GLU A 431 6.30 -20.18 10.51
CA GLU A 431 6.46 -19.44 9.27
C GLU A 431 6.80 -20.39 8.10
N ASN A 432 7.79 -21.27 8.28
CA ASN A 432 8.10 -22.26 7.25
C ASN A 432 6.97 -23.25 7.04
N GLN A 433 6.18 -23.58 8.07
CA GLN A 433 5.01 -24.45 7.88
C GLN A 433 4.01 -23.82 6.90
N THR A 434 3.74 -22.52 7.04
CA THR A 434 2.79 -21.80 6.18
C THR A 434 3.33 -21.68 4.76
N ARG A 435 4.60 -21.27 4.63
CA ARG A 435 5.30 -21.13 3.34
C ARG A 435 5.40 -22.46 2.61
N LEU A 436 5.79 -23.53 3.30
CA LEU A 436 5.93 -24.86 2.70
C LEU A 436 4.58 -25.43 2.28
N ALA A 437 3.52 -25.23 3.07
CA ALA A 437 2.19 -25.67 2.66
C ALA A 437 1.71 -24.97 1.38
N ALA A 438 2.01 -23.68 1.20
CA ALA A 438 1.75 -22.97 -0.04
C ALA A 438 2.52 -23.58 -1.22
N GLU A 439 3.83 -23.82 -1.07
CA GLU A 439 4.65 -24.50 -2.09
C GLU A 439 4.11 -25.87 -2.48
N MET A 440 3.71 -26.66 -1.48
CA MET A 440 3.16 -28.00 -1.68
C MET A 440 1.85 -27.93 -2.45
N SER A 441 0.94 -27.01 -2.08
CA SER A 441 -0.34 -26.83 -2.76
C SER A 441 -0.14 -26.36 -4.22
N ASP A 442 0.76 -25.40 -4.46
CA ASP A 442 1.06 -24.85 -5.78
C ASP A 442 1.69 -25.87 -6.74
N SER A 443 2.51 -26.77 -6.20
CA SER A 443 3.21 -27.81 -6.99
C SER A 443 2.49 -29.16 -7.00
N PHE A 444 1.35 -29.29 -6.32
CA PHE A 444 0.62 -30.55 -6.23
C PHE A 444 0.02 -30.94 -7.57
N ALA A 445 0.48 -32.06 -8.12
CA ALA A 445 0.03 -32.61 -9.38
C ALA A 445 0.01 -34.14 -9.35
N ARG A 446 -0.64 -34.73 -10.35
CA ARG A 446 -0.51 -36.15 -10.68
C ARG A 446 0.51 -36.29 -11.81
N HIS A 447 1.49 -37.15 -11.64
CA HIS A 447 2.52 -37.42 -12.66
C HIS A 447 2.35 -38.81 -13.32
N ALA A 448 1.73 -39.76 -12.62
CA ALA A 448 1.54 -41.13 -13.10
C ALA A 448 0.24 -41.77 -12.57
N PRO A 449 -0.22 -42.90 -13.17
CA PRO A 449 -1.22 -43.77 -12.55
C PRO A 449 -0.76 -44.28 -11.18
N ALA A 450 -1.68 -44.36 -10.22
CA ALA A 450 -1.35 -44.80 -8.87
C ALA A 450 -1.18 -46.33 -8.82
N ARG A 451 -0.06 -46.83 -8.30
CA ARG A 451 0.13 -48.29 -8.13
C ARG A 451 -0.85 -48.91 -7.14
N ASN A 452 -1.36 -48.12 -6.20
CA ASN A 452 -2.34 -48.56 -5.22
C ASN A 452 -3.70 -48.94 -5.83
N ASP A 453 -3.98 -48.55 -7.07
CA ASP A 453 -5.18 -48.96 -7.81
C ASP A 453 -5.14 -50.46 -8.16
N LEU A 454 -3.95 -51.01 -8.41
CA LEU A 454 -3.78 -52.42 -8.79
C LEU A 454 -4.02 -53.37 -7.60
N ALA A 455 -3.74 -52.91 -6.37
CA ALA A 455 -3.89 -53.69 -5.15
C ALA A 455 -5.35 -53.78 -4.65
N ASN A 456 -6.25 -52.94 -5.15
CA ASN A 456 -7.68 -52.92 -4.79
C ASN A 456 -8.58 -53.65 -5.80
N THR A 457 -8.00 -54.32 -6.80
CA THR A 457 -8.79 -55.21 -7.67
C THR A 457 -9.08 -56.49 -6.89
N PRO A 458 -10.34 -56.83 -6.54
CA PRO A 458 -10.61 -58.13 -5.96
C PRO A 458 -10.23 -59.19 -6.99
N GLU A 459 -9.35 -60.13 -6.60
CA GLU A 459 -9.21 -61.42 -7.30
C GLU A 459 -10.63 -61.99 -7.44
N HIS A 460 -11.22 -61.85 -8.62
CA HIS A 460 -12.32 -62.71 -9.01
C HIS A 460 -11.69 -64.07 -9.21
N ASP A 461 -11.78 -64.88 -8.15
CA ASP A 461 -11.47 -66.30 -8.14
C ASP A 461 -12.48 -66.99 -9.08
N ASP A 462 -12.24 -66.90 -10.38
CA ASP A 462 -12.95 -67.63 -11.43
C ASP A 462 -12.42 -69.08 -11.44
N ALA A 463 -12.59 -69.75 -10.29
CA ALA A 463 -12.44 -71.19 -10.17
C ALA A 463 -13.62 -71.82 -10.90
N GLN A 464 -13.36 -72.18 -12.15
CA GLN A 464 -14.26 -72.86 -13.08
C GLN A 464 -15.10 -73.94 -12.41
N LEU A 465 -16.41 -73.72 -12.41
CA LEU A 465 -17.43 -74.75 -12.29
C LEU A 465 -17.43 -75.59 -13.58
N GLU A 466 -16.53 -76.56 -13.71
CA GLU A 466 -16.74 -77.67 -14.65
C GLU A 466 -17.78 -78.65 -14.07
N SER A 467 -19.05 -78.35 -14.30
CA SER A 467 -20.14 -79.32 -14.23
C SER A 467 -20.45 -79.82 -15.65
N VAL A 468 -19.71 -80.81 -16.12
CA VAL A 468 -20.12 -81.60 -17.29
C VAL A 468 -21.15 -82.62 -16.84
N THR A 469 -22.40 -82.26 -17.05
CA THR A 469 -23.57 -83.14 -17.07
C THR A 469 -23.46 -84.17 -18.20
N GLY A 470 -23.27 -85.44 -17.84
CA GLY A 470 -23.59 -86.60 -18.68
C GLY A 470 -24.95 -87.16 -18.25
N GLN A 471 -25.95 -86.99 -19.11
CA GLN A 471 -27.35 -87.42 -18.93
C GLN A 471 -27.57 -88.84 -19.50
N PRO A 472 -28.79 -89.41 -19.31
CA PRO A 472 -29.10 -90.63 -18.56
C PRO A 472 -28.80 -91.98 -19.24
#